data_AF-A0A9P6JR70-F1
#
_entry.id   AF-A0A9P6JR70-F1
#
_cell.length_a   1.000
_cell.length_b   1.000
_cell.length_c   1.000
_cell.angle_alpha   90.00
_cell.angle_beta   90.00
_cell.angle_gamma   90.00
#
_symmetry.space_group_name_H-M   'P 1'
#
loop_
_entity.id
_entity.type
_entity.pdbx_description
1 polymer ?
#
loop_
_entity_poly.entity_id
_entity_poly.type
_entity_poly.pdbx_seq_one_letter_code
_entity_poly.pdbx_strand_id
1 'polypeptide(L)'
;MWTTKWWHRIQKLLPKGATVCPVIIATDKTNLTQLSGGLYAYPVYITIGNLPKALRRKPSKQACVLIGYLPAESDQLKGTDLSQRNIGSRHQDLFHAAMHHILSPLIPAGKDGVPITSGNGEVRQVYPILACYSADFPEQCLVACTKYGTCPKCKRPASQ
;
A
#
# COMPACT_ATOMS: atom_id res chain seq x y z
N MET A 1 2.36 1.05 -13.64
CA MET A 1 3.58 1.85 -13.84
C MET A 1 4.30 1.33 -15.11
N TRP A 2 3.74 1.59 -16.30
CA TRP A 2 4.21 0.98 -17.57
C TRP A 2 5.41 1.71 -18.18
N THR A 3 5.59 3.00 -17.84
CA THR A 3 6.73 3.79 -18.29
C THR A 3 7.56 4.21 -17.08
N THR A 4 8.83 3.80 -17.04
CA THR A 4 9.84 4.24 -16.05
C THR A 4 10.07 5.76 -16.03
N LYS A 5 9.37 6.52 -16.89
CA LYS A 5 9.35 7.98 -16.96
C LYS A 5 9.17 8.66 -15.59
N TRP A 6 8.29 8.15 -14.73
CA TRP A 6 8.09 8.73 -13.39
C TRP A 6 9.38 8.64 -12.57
N TRP A 7 10.01 7.47 -12.52
CA TRP A 7 11.26 7.27 -11.81
C TRP A 7 12.32 8.25 -12.32
N HIS A 8 12.57 8.26 -13.64
CA HIS A 8 13.57 9.16 -14.22
C HIS A 8 13.30 10.63 -13.93
N ARG A 9 12.02 11.05 -13.88
CA ARG A 9 11.65 12.42 -13.52
C ARG A 9 12.00 12.73 -12.07
N ILE A 10 11.64 11.86 -11.12
CA ILE A 10 11.93 12.07 -9.71
C ILE A 10 13.44 12.03 -9.44
N GLN A 11 14.16 11.10 -10.08
CA GLN A 11 15.61 10.98 -9.92
C GLN A 11 16.38 12.24 -10.33
N LYS A 12 15.87 13.00 -11.31
CA LYS A 12 16.44 14.28 -11.74
C LYS A 12 16.27 15.41 -10.72
N LEU A 13 15.33 15.28 -9.78
CA LEU A 13 15.07 16.28 -8.74
C LEU A 13 15.92 16.07 -7.48
N LEU A 14 16.60 14.92 -7.38
CA LEU A 14 17.40 14.58 -6.21
C LEU A 14 18.84 15.11 -6.32
N PRO A 15 19.54 15.30 -5.19
CA PRO A 15 20.95 15.66 -5.17
C PRO A 15 21.82 14.68 -5.97
N LYS A 16 22.96 15.18 -6.49
CA LYS A 16 23.91 14.33 -7.22
C LYS A 16 24.39 13.19 -6.33
N GLY A 17 24.33 11.97 -6.84
CA GLY A 17 24.72 10.75 -6.11
C GLY A 17 23.60 10.11 -5.27
N ALA A 18 22.47 10.79 -5.07
CA ALA A 18 21.30 10.20 -4.41
C ALA A 18 20.54 9.25 -5.35
N THR A 19 19.76 8.33 -4.77
CA THR A 19 19.00 7.31 -5.51
C THR A 19 17.54 7.29 -5.08
N VAL A 20 16.61 7.29 -6.03
CA VAL A 20 15.19 7.01 -5.76
C VAL A 20 15.01 5.52 -5.42
N CYS A 21 14.26 5.24 -4.36
CA CYS A 21 13.74 3.92 -4.06
C CYS A 21 12.22 3.90 -4.20
N PRO A 22 11.66 3.45 -5.33
CA PRO A 22 10.22 3.38 -5.48
C PRO A 22 9.64 2.34 -4.52
N VAL A 23 8.84 2.77 -3.56
CA VAL A 23 8.13 1.87 -2.65
C VAL A 23 6.83 1.44 -3.30
N ILE A 24 6.59 0.13 -3.30
CA ILE A 24 5.37 -0.50 -3.79
C ILE A 24 4.73 -1.18 -2.59
N ILE A 25 3.48 -0.84 -2.31
CA ILE A 25 2.69 -1.49 -1.27
C ILE A 25 1.60 -2.34 -1.90
N ALA A 26 1.22 -3.40 -1.20
CA ALA A 26 0.11 -4.24 -1.58
C ALA A 26 -0.69 -4.64 -0.34
N THR A 27 -1.99 -4.77 -0.50
CA THR A 27 -2.88 -5.36 0.50
C THR A 27 -3.68 -6.45 -0.15
N ASP A 28 -3.90 -7.53 0.58
CA ASP A 28 -4.65 -8.68 0.11
C ASP A 28 -5.53 -9.21 1.24
N LYS A 29 -6.85 -9.17 1.09
CA LYS A 29 -7.76 -9.70 2.10
C LYS A 29 -7.54 -11.21 2.24
N THR A 30 -7.01 -11.62 3.39
CA THR A 30 -6.69 -13.02 3.65
C THR A 30 -7.65 -13.58 4.69
N ASN A 31 -8.35 -14.67 4.36
CA ASN A 31 -9.16 -15.41 5.33
C ASN A 31 -8.23 -16.14 6.30
N LEU A 32 -8.36 -15.86 7.60
CA LEU A 32 -7.57 -16.49 8.65
C LEU A 32 -8.13 -17.86 9.06
N THR A 33 -9.44 -18.10 8.86
CA THR A 33 -10.06 -19.40 9.11
C THR A 33 -10.85 -19.88 7.89
N GLN A 34 -10.58 -21.11 7.46
CA GLN A 34 -11.18 -21.69 6.24
C GLN A 34 -12.44 -22.52 6.53
N LEU A 35 -12.70 -22.87 7.80
CA LEU A 35 -13.75 -23.83 8.18
C LEU A 35 -14.65 -23.39 9.35
N SER A 36 -14.20 -22.51 10.25
CA SER A 36 -15.03 -22.00 11.36
C SER A 36 -14.57 -20.61 11.79
N GLY A 37 -15.46 -19.60 11.78
CA GLY A 37 -15.25 -18.32 12.48
C GLY A 37 -15.15 -17.06 11.63
N GLY A 38 -15.14 -17.14 10.30
CA GLY A 38 -15.27 -15.97 9.41
C GLY A 38 -14.27 -14.83 9.67
N LEU A 39 -13.09 -15.16 10.22
CA LEU A 39 -12.09 -14.17 10.59
C LEU A 39 -11.21 -13.90 9.36
N TYR A 40 -11.06 -12.63 9.02
CA TYR A 40 -10.19 -12.18 7.94
C TYR A 40 -9.22 -11.13 8.45
N ALA A 41 -8.07 -11.04 7.82
CA ALA A 41 -7.08 -9.99 8.06
C ALA A 41 -6.69 -9.34 6.74
N TYR A 42 -6.22 -8.11 6.85
CA TYR A 42 -5.75 -7.32 5.73
C TYR A 42 -4.25 -7.05 5.92
N PRO A 43 -3.36 -8.02 5.61
CA PRO A 43 -1.93 -7.80 5.62
C PRO A 43 -1.53 -6.67 4.65
N VAL A 44 -0.60 -5.83 5.10
CA VAL A 44 0.06 -4.81 4.29
C VAL A 44 1.47 -5.26 3.98
N TYR A 45 1.76 -5.44 2.70
CA TYR A 45 3.06 -5.83 2.21
C TYR A 45 3.79 -4.64 1.58
N ILE A 46 5.11 -4.64 1.69
CA ILE A 46 6.00 -3.67 1.05
C ILE A 46 7.02 -4.39 0.16
N THR A 47 7.37 -3.77 -0.96
CA THR A 47 8.51 -4.14 -1.81
C THR A 47 9.07 -2.89 -2.48
N ILE A 48 10.28 -2.99 -3.03
CA ILE A 48 10.94 -1.86 -3.69
C ILE A 48 11.05 -2.09 -5.21
N GLY A 49 10.90 -1.02 -5.98
CA GLY A 49 10.99 -1.02 -7.43
C GLY A 49 12.40 -1.26 -7.98
N ASN A 50 13.44 -1.08 -7.14
CA ASN A 50 14.83 -1.36 -7.49
C ASN A 50 15.12 -2.86 -7.63
N LEU A 51 14.24 -3.72 -7.11
CA LEU A 51 14.39 -5.16 -7.27
C LEU A 51 13.85 -5.61 -8.64
N PRO A 52 14.63 -6.39 -9.41
CA PRO A 52 14.16 -7.06 -10.60
C PRO A 52 12.86 -7.81 -10.35
N LYS A 53 11.92 -7.76 -11.31
CA LYS A 53 10.64 -8.49 -11.24
C LYS A 53 10.84 -9.98 -10.93
N ALA A 54 11.89 -10.59 -11.49
CA ALA A 54 12.22 -11.99 -11.25
C ALA A 54 12.60 -12.29 -9.79
N LEU A 55 13.21 -11.35 -9.08
CA LEU A 55 13.50 -11.50 -7.65
C LEU A 55 12.26 -11.26 -6.80
N ARG A 56 11.45 -10.25 -7.12
CA ARG A 56 10.19 -9.98 -6.41
C ARG A 56 9.20 -11.15 -6.44
N ARG A 57 9.23 -11.96 -7.51
CA ARG A 57 8.37 -13.13 -7.68
C ARG A 57 8.90 -14.41 -7.04
N LYS A 58 10.07 -14.38 -6.39
CA LYS A 58 10.67 -15.55 -5.74
C LYS A 58 10.46 -15.43 -4.22
N PRO A 59 9.56 -16.22 -3.61
CA PRO A 59 9.32 -16.18 -2.16
C PRO A 59 10.59 -16.39 -1.33
N SER A 60 11.50 -17.27 -1.79
CA SER A 60 12.79 -17.56 -1.15
C SER A 60 13.76 -16.37 -1.08
N LYS A 61 13.49 -15.28 -1.81
CA LYS A 61 14.33 -14.07 -1.82
C LYS A 61 13.82 -12.98 -0.89
N GLN A 62 12.69 -13.20 -0.19
CA GLN A 62 12.13 -12.26 0.79
C GLN A 62 12.06 -10.81 0.27
N ALA A 63 11.87 -10.66 -1.04
CA ALA A 63 11.84 -9.38 -1.73
C ALA A 63 10.57 -8.57 -1.44
N CYS A 64 9.63 -9.17 -0.70
CA CYS A 64 8.40 -8.57 -0.22
C CYS A 64 8.26 -8.90 1.26
N VAL A 65 7.98 -7.88 2.08
CA VAL A 65 7.95 -7.97 3.54
C VAL A 65 6.58 -7.52 4.04
N LEU A 66 6.05 -8.22 5.04
CA LEU A 66 4.83 -7.82 5.74
C LEU A 66 5.17 -6.70 6.75
N ILE A 67 4.47 -5.57 6.68
CA ILE A 67 4.71 -4.41 7.56
C ILE A 67 3.58 -4.14 8.56
N GLY A 68 2.45 -4.82 8.44
CA GLY A 68 1.36 -4.69 9.40
C GLY A 68 0.09 -5.40 8.95
N TYR A 69 -0.89 -5.43 9.84
CA TYR A 69 -2.24 -5.88 9.55
C TYR A 69 -3.19 -4.71 9.77
N LEU A 70 -4.06 -4.46 8.78
CA LEU A 70 -5.12 -3.46 8.93
C LEU A 70 -6.26 -4.05 9.78
N PRO A 71 -6.96 -3.19 10.53
CA PRO A 71 -8.14 -3.61 11.27
C PRO A 71 -9.18 -4.16 10.29
N ALA A 72 -9.48 -5.46 10.42
CA ALA A 72 -10.65 -6.07 9.84
C ALA A 72 -11.90 -5.60 10.59
N GLU A 73 -13.06 -5.57 9.94
CA GLU A 73 -14.31 -5.08 10.53
C GLU A 73 -14.45 -5.64 11.94
N SER A 74 -14.44 -4.76 12.92
CA SER A 74 -14.70 -5.18 14.27
C SER A 74 -16.18 -5.52 14.36
N ASP A 75 -16.48 -6.70 14.88
CA ASP A 75 -17.79 -7.05 15.44
C ASP A 75 -18.37 -5.94 16.35
N GLN A 76 -17.55 -4.98 16.78
CA GLN A 76 -17.92 -3.79 17.55
C GLN A 76 -18.84 -2.79 16.82
N LEU A 77 -18.96 -2.85 15.49
CA LEU A 77 -19.98 -2.06 14.77
C LEU A 77 -21.30 -2.83 14.59
N LYS A 78 -21.31 -4.15 14.82
CA LYS A 78 -22.54 -4.95 14.81
C LYS A 78 -23.37 -4.58 16.05
N GLY A 79 -24.61 -4.14 15.82
CA GLY A 79 -25.52 -3.71 16.89
C GLY A 79 -25.47 -2.23 17.25
N THR A 80 -24.76 -1.39 16.47
CA THR A 80 -24.88 0.07 16.58
C THR A 80 -26.06 0.59 15.72
N ASP A 81 -26.79 1.61 16.19
CA ASP A 81 -27.88 2.28 15.46
C ASP A 81 -27.39 3.10 14.24
N LEU A 82 -26.18 2.83 13.75
CA LEU A 82 -25.61 3.53 12.62
C LEU A 82 -26.17 2.99 11.31
N SER A 83 -26.53 3.90 10.40
CA SER A 83 -26.86 3.51 9.03
C SER A 83 -25.67 2.79 8.37
N GLN A 84 -25.96 1.88 7.44
CA GLN A 84 -24.94 1.15 6.66
C GLN A 84 -23.93 2.09 5.97
N ARG A 85 -24.38 3.28 5.56
CA ARG A 85 -23.53 4.32 4.99
C ARG A 85 -22.49 4.83 6.00
N ASN A 86 -22.90 5.08 7.24
CA ASN A 86 -22.02 5.59 8.29
C ASN A 86 -21.00 4.53 8.75
N ILE A 87 -21.41 3.25 8.75
CA ILE A 87 -20.51 2.11 9.00
C ILE A 87 -19.43 2.06 7.92
N GLY A 88 -19.82 2.15 6.64
CA GLY A 88 -18.88 2.18 5.51
C GLY A 88 -17.89 3.35 5.58
N SER A 89 -18.36 4.56 5.89
CA SER A 89 -17.49 5.73 6.05
C SER A 89 -16.49 5.55 7.20
N ARG A 90 -16.93 5.07 8.37
CA ARG A 90 -16.02 4.82 9.51
C ARG A 90 -14.98 3.76 9.19
N HIS A 91 -15.34 2.74 8.42
CA HIS A 91 -14.39 1.73 7.97
C HIS A 91 -13.33 2.33 7.05
N GLN A 92 -13.72 3.21 6.11
CA GLN A 92 -12.78 3.96 5.28
C GLN A 92 -11.85 4.83 6.12
N ASP A 93 -12.39 5.59 7.08
CA ASP A 93 -11.60 6.45 7.97
C ASP A 93 -10.56 5.64 8.76
N LEU A 94 -10.98 4.51 9.34
CA LEU A 94 -10.10 3.62 10.09
C LEU A 94 -9.01 3.01 9.19
N PHE A 95 -9.36 2.58 7.98
CA PHE A 95 -8.42 2.09 7.00
C PHE A 95 -7.36 3.14 6.65
N HIS A 96 -7.78 4.38 6.36
CA HIS A 96 -6.85 5.46 6.02
C HIS A 96 -6.00 5.90 7.20
N ALA A 97 -6.55 5.92 8.42
CA ALA A 97 -5.80 6.20 9.64
C ALA A 97 -4.72 5.13 9.89
N ALA A 98 -5.07 3.85 9.74
CA ALA A 98 -4.11 2.75 9.89
C ALA A 98 -3.02 2.79 8.82
N MET A 99 -3.39 2.99 7.55
CA MET A 99 -2.42 3.13 6.44
C MET A 99 -1.50 4.34 6.65
N HIS A 100 -2.04 5.47 7.10
CA HIS A 100 -1.24 6.66 7.43
C HIS A 100 -0.27 6.37 8.56
N HIS A 101 -0.71 5.69 9.62
CA HIS A 101 0.16 5.31 10.73
C HIS A 101 1.33 4.42 10.26
N ILE A 102 1.03 3.35 9.53
CA ILE A 102 2.02 2.40 9.00
C ILE A 102 3.03 3.09 8.06
N LEU A 103 2.55 4.00 7.20
CA LEU A 103 3.38 4.67 6.21
C LEU A 103 3.98 5.99 6.68
N SER A 104 3.64 6.46 7.89
CA SER A 104 4.14 7.73 8.43
C SER A 104 5.66 7.88 8.41
N PRO A 105 6.49 6.83 8.66
CA PRO A 105 7.95 6.96 8.59
C PRO A 105 8.48 7.21 7.16
N LEU A 106 7.69 6.86 6.14
CA LEU A 106 8.06 7.05 4.73
C LEU A 106 8.05 8.54 4.34
N ILE A 107 7.30 9.38 5.05
CA ILE A 107 7.18 10.82 4.75
C ILE A 107 8.52 11.55 4.97
N PRO A 108 9.13 11.53 6.17
CA PRO A 108 10.43 12.15 6.37
C PRO A 108 11.52 11.44 5.55
N ALA A 109 11.50 10.10 5.49
CA ALA A 109 12.47 9.35 4.70
C ALA A 109 12.45 9.71 3.21
N GLY A 110 11.27 9.95 2.63
CA GLY A 110 11.13 10.37 1.23
C GLY A 110 11.47 11.84 0.97
N LYS A 111 11.46 12.70 2.00
CA LYS A 111 11.81 14.13 1.90
C LYS A 111 13.31 14.37 2.11
N ASP A 112 13.86 13.77 3.16
CA ASP A 112 15.24 14.02 3.61
C ASP A 112 16.20 12.98 3.04
N GLY A 113 15.67 11.83 2.62
CA GLY A 113 16.45 10.66 2.27
C GLY A 113 16.99 9.95 3.50
N VAL A 114 17.40 8.70 3.31
CA VAL A 114 18.00 7.85 4.33
C VAL A 114 19.28 7.23 3.79
N PRO A 115 20.37 7.20 4.58
CA PRO A 115 21.59 6.48 4.20
C PRO A 115 21.29 4.98 4.21
N ILE A 116 21.48 4.32 3.07
CA ILE A 116 21.29 2.87 2.92
C ILE A 116 22.53 2.26 2.30
N THR A 117 23.03 1.19 2.94
CA THR A 117 24.11 0.37 2.40
C THR A 117 23.59 -0.50 1.27
N SER A 118 24.17 -0.33 0.09
CA SER A 118 23.86 -1.14 -1.08
C SER A 118 24.50 -2.52 -0.99
N GLY A 119 24.10 -3.45 -1.88
CA GLY A 119 24.69 -4.79 -1.95
C GLY A 119 26.18 -4.83 -2.28
N ASN A 120 26.77 -3.72 -2.74
CA ASN A 120 28.20 -3.57 -2.97
C ASN A 120 28.95 -2.93 -1.79
N GLY A 121 28.29 -2.71 -0.64
CA GLY A 121 28.90 -2.13 0.56
C GLY A 121 28.94 -0.60 0.58
N GLU A 122 28.62 0.08 -0.52
CA GLU A 122 28.60 1.54 -0.58
C GLU A 122 27.33 2.10 0.07
N VAL A 123 27.49 3.12 0.90
CA VAL A 123 26.38 3.88 1.48
C VAL A 123 25.91 4.91 0.46
N ARG A 124 24.61 4.89 0.15
CA ARG A 124 23.96 5.86 -0.74
C ARG A 124 22.87 6.60 0.01
N GLN A 125 22.71 7.88 -0.30
CA GLN A 125 21.52 8.63 0.12
C GLN A 125 20.33 8.14 -0.73
N VAL A 126 19.39 7.44 -0.11
CA VAL A 126 18.24 6.83 -0.78
C VAL A 126 16.97 7.56 -0.38
N TYR A 127 16.13 7.89 -1.36
CA TYR A 127 14.85 8.55 -1.15
C TYR A 127 13.72 7.54 -1.44
N PRO A 128 13.21 6.86 -0.40
CA PRO A 128 12.09 5.95 -0.55
C PRO A 128 10.79 6.73 -0.78
N ILE A 129 10.14 6.51 -1.92
CA ILE A 129 8.97 7.27 -2.34
C ILE A 129 7.87 6.30 -2.76
N LEU A 130 6.67 6.44 -2.18
CA LEU A 130 5.52 5.63 -2.55
C LEU A 130 5.18 5.83 -4.03
N ALA A 131 5.39 4.79 -4.83
CA ALA A 131 5.24 4.82 -6.28
C ALA A 131 3.99 4.09 -6.77
N CYS A 132 3.55 3.06 -6.04
CA CYS A 132 2.42 2.24 -6.44
C CYS A 132 1.75 1.58 -5.23
N TYR A 133 0.42 1.62 -5.22
CA TYR A 133 -0.41 0.74 -4.42
C TYR A 133 -0.98 -0.34 -5.34
N SER A 134 -0.66 -1.61 -5.08
CA SER A 134 -1.17 -2.76 -5.81
C SER A 134 -2.32 -3.39 -5.03
N ALA A 135 -3.54 -3.24 -5.56
CA ALA A 135 -4.77 -3.79 -5.03
C ALA A 135 -5.63 -4.32 -6.18
N ASP A 136 -6.47 -5.32 -5.91
CA ASP A 136 -7.57 -5.73 -6.77
C ASP A 136 -8.75 -4.74 -6.68
N PHE A 137 -9.84 -5.01 -7.40
CA PHE A 137 -10.89 -4.02 -7.63
C PHE A 137 -11.65 -3.57 -6.36
N PRO A 138 -12.08 -4.47 -5.46
CA PRO A 138 -12.76 -4.05 -4.22
C PRO A 138 -11.85 -3.17 -3.35
N GLU A 139 -10.58 -3.53 -3.24
CA GLU A 139 -9.56 -2.85 -2.46
C GLU A 139 -9.20 -1.51 -3.10
N GLN A 140 -9.15 -1.42 -4.44
CA GLN A 140 -9.02 -0.14 -5.13
C GLN A 140 -10.21 0.78 -4.84
N CYS A 141 -11.42 0.24 -4.72
CA CYS A 141 -12.59 1.04 -4.34
C CYS A 141 -12.47 1.54 -2.90
N LEU A 142 -12.00 0.71 -1.98
CA LEU A 142 -11.74 1.08 -0.59
C LEU A 142 -10.70 2.21 -0.49
N VAL A 143 -9.55 2.05 -1.16
CA VAL A 143 -8.46 3.03 -1.18
C VAL A 143 -8.89 4.36 -1.81
N ALA A 144 -9.78 4.34 -2.80
CA ALA A 144 -10.26 5.54 -3.47
C ALA A 144 -11.51 6.16 -2.80
N CYS A 145 -11.99 5.59 -1.68
CA CYS A 145 -13.25 5.95 -1.04
C CYS A 145 -14.46 5.93 -2.01
N THR A 146 -14.45 5.02 -2.99
CA THR A 146 -15.52 4.92 -4.00
C THR A 146 -16.49 3.80 -3.67
N LYS A 147 -17.77 3.97 -4.05
CA LYS A 147 -18.78 2.93 -3.89
C LYS A 147 -18.39 1.69 -4.70
N TYR A 148 -18.59 0.49 -4.15
CA TYR A 148 -18.39 -0.75 -4.90
C TYR A 148 -19.18 -0.73 -6.21
N GLY A 149 -18.57 -1.23 -7.29
CA GLY A 149 -19.14 -1.18 -8.64
C GLY A 149 -18.94 0.14 -9.38
N THR A 150 -18.39 1.18 -8.72
CA THR A 150 -17.88 2.36 -9.43
C THR A 150 -16.42 2.17 -9.80
N CYS A 151 -16.03 2.73 -10.94
CA CYS A 151 -14.66 2.70 -11.41
C CYS A 151 -13.83 3.77 -10.67
N PRO A 152 -12.84 3.42 -9.83
CA PRO A 152 -12.07 4.41 -9.06
C PRO A 152 -11.17 5.29 -9.93
N LYS A 153 -11.04 4.96 -11.23
CA LYS A 153 -10.18 5.66 -12.19
C LYS A 153 -10.95 6.49 -13.21
N CYS A 154 -12.25 6.25 -13.37
CA CYS A 154 -13.05 6.84 -14.43
C CYS A 154 -14.36 7.38 -13.89
N LYS A 155 -14.89 8.45 -14.51
CA LYS A 155 -16.12 9.13 -14.05
C LYS A 155 -17.41 8.38 -14.39
N ARG A 156 -17.37 7.06 -14.52
CA ARG A 156 -18.55 6.26 -14.88
C ARG A 156 -19.40 6.02 -13.62
N PRO A 157 -20.69 6.38 -13.63
CA PRO A 157 -21.57 6.08 -12.50
C PRO A 157 -21.67 4.56 -12.31
N ALA A 158 -21.91 4.13 -11.07
CA ALA A 158 -22.28 2.74 -10.81
C ALA A 158 -23.61 2.47 -11.54
N SER A 159 -23.64 1.43 -12.37
CA SER A 159 -24.91 0.91 -12.87
C SER A 159 -25.75 0.50 -11.67
N GLN A 160 -27.01 0.97 -11.65
CA GLN A 160 -28.00 0.70 -10.60
C GLN A 160 -28.20 -0.81 -10.40
#